data_AF-A0AAU0WTF3-F1
#
_entry.id   AF-A0AAU0WTF3-F1
#
_cell.length_a   1.000
_cell.length_b   1.000
_cell.length_c   1.000
_cell.angle_alpha   90.00
_cell.angle_beta   90.00
_cell.angle_gamma   90.00
#
_symmetry.space_group_name_H-M   'P 1'
#
loop_
_entity.id
_entity.type
_entity.pdbx_description
1 polymer ?
#
loop_
_entity_poly.entity_id
_entity_poly.type
_entity_poly.pdbx_seq_one_letter_code
_entity_poly.pdbx_strand_id
1 'polypeptide(L)'
;MTRWHAPIVVHPPAPAGGRHVSVRGQALGLAHSDTDLTELLRRAGFGESDVTLDDPHLVEWRGAGPHVWHTTGPIEHQHGREDT
;
A
#
# COMPACT_ATOMS: atom_id res chain seq x y z
N MET A 1 -10.96 14.12 -22.37
CA MET A 1 -9.64 14.21 -21.72
C MET A 1 -9.57 13.15 -20.65
N THR A 2 -9.08 11.98 -20.98
CA THR A 2 -8.94 10.88 -20.02
C THR A 2 -7.93 11.35 -18.97
N ARG A 3 -8.37 11.56 -17.72
CA ARG A 3 -7.43 11.81 -16.62
C ARG A 3 -6.41 10.67 -16.65
N TRP A 4 -5.13 10.99 -16.76
CA TRP A 4 -4.07 10.05 -16.48
C TRP A 4 -4.24 9.61 -15.03
N HIS A 5 -4.87 8.47 -14.83
CA HIS A 5 -4.95 7.83 -13.53
C HIS A 5 -3.78 6.87 -13.45
N ALA A 6 -3.13 6.85 -12.28
CA ALA A 6 -2.09 5.88 -12.00
C ALA A 6 -2.64 4.48 -12.29
N PRO A 7 -1.94 3.66 -13.10
CA PRO A 7 -2.40 2.33 -13.44
C PRO A 7 -2.47 1.44 -12.20
N ILE A 8 -1.70 1.71 -11.15
CA ILE A 8 -1.67 0.94 -9.91
C ILE A 8 -2.22 1.81 -8.78
N VAL A 9 -3.17 1.28 -8.02
CA VAL A 9 -3.74 1.93 -6.84
C VAL A 9 -3.55 1.00 -5.64
N VAL A 10 -2.86 1.51 -4.62
CA VAL A 10 -2.69 0.83 -3.34
C VAL A 10 -3.62 1.46 -2.31
N HIS A 11 -4.61 0.71 -1.86
CA HIS A 11 -5.64 1.16 -0.93
C HIS A 11 -5.06 1.37 0.49
N PRO A 12 -5.79 2.03 1.41
CA PRO A 12 -5.32 2.17 2.80
C PRO A 12 -5.07 0.80 3.45
N PRO A 13 -4.15 0.72 4.44
CA PRO A 13 -3.96 -0.47 5.24
C PRO A 13 -5.27 -0.97 5.84
N ALA A 14 -5.55 -2.25 5.67
CA ALA A 14 -6.72 -2.89 6.27
C ALA A 14 -6.50 -3.07 7.79
N PRO A 15 -7.57 -3.10 8.60
CA PRO A 15 -7.45 -3.38 10.05
C PRO A 15 -6.79 -4.72 10.37
N ALA A 16 -6.96 -5.72 9.50
CA ALA A 16 -6.32 -7.03 9.60
C ALA A 16 -4.84 -7.02 9.15
N GLY A 17 -4.33 -5.89 8.66
CA GLY A 17 -3.02 -5.77 8.03
C GLY A 17 -3.05 -5.88 6.51
N GLY A 18 -1.96 -5.43 5.88
CA GLY A 18 -1.80 -5.42 4.43
C GLY A 18 -2.66 -4.37 3.73
N ARG A 19 -2.51 -4.29 2.41
CA ARG A 19 -3.18 -3.31 1.55
C ARG A 19 -3.73 -4.00 0.32
N HIS A 20 -4.97 -3.67 -0.03
CA HIS A 20 -5.52 -4.09 -1.30
C HIS A 20 -4.86 -3.33 -2.46
N VAL A 21 -4.56 -4.04 -3.53
CA VAL A 21 -3.93 -3.52 -4.72
C VAL A 21 -4.88 -3.70 -5.89
N SER A 22 -5.06 -2.65 -6.68
CA SER A 22 -5.80 -2.72 -7.93
C SER A 22 -4.98 -2.16 -9.09
N VAL A 23 -5.17 -2.74 -10.27
CA VAL A 23 -4.54 -2.30 -11.51
C VAL A 23 -5.63 -1.94 -12.51
N ARG A 24 -5.63 -0.68 -12.99
CA ARG A 24 -6.63 -0.15 -13.93
C ARG A 24 -8.07 -0.44 -13.47
N GLY A 25 -8.30 -0.35 -12.17
CA GLY A 25 -9.59 -0.61 -11.53
C GLY A 25 -9.95 -2.09 -11.31
N GLN A 26 -9.07 -3.03 -11.65
CA GLN A 26 -9.25 -4.46 -11.39
C GLN A 26 -8.50 -4.86 -10.12
N ALA A 27 -9.15 -5.58 -9.21
CA ALA A 27 -8.50 -6.04 -7.98
C ALA A 27 -7.44 -7.11 -8.31
N LEU A 28 -6.22 -6.88 -7.84
CA LEU A 28 -5.09 -7.78 -8.09
C LEU A 28 -4.78 -8.65 -6.86
N GLY A 29 -4.96 -8.12 -5.65
CA GLY A 29 -4.91 -8.90 -4.41
C GLY A 29 -4.53 -8.07 -3.18
N LEU A 30 -4.02 -8.75 -2.15
CA LEU A 30 -3.59 -8.17 -0.86
C LEU A 30 -2.08 -8.33 -0.71
N ALA A 31 -1.38 -7.23 -0.44
CA ALA A 31 0.07 -7.21 -0.18
C ALA A 31 0.34 -6.77 1.26
N HIS A 32 1.32 -7.38 1.94
CA HIS A 32 1.68 -7.04 3.33
C HIS A 32 3.03 -6.34 3.43
N SER A 33 3.75 -6.22 2.32
CA SER A 33 5.06 -5.59 2.22
C SER A 33 5.30 -5.07 0.80
N ASP A 34 6.35 -4.28 0.62
CA ASP A 34 6.77 -3.84 -0.70
C ASP A 34 7.17 -5.03 -1.58
N THR A 35 7.80 -6.05 -1.01
CA THR A 35 8.15 -7.29 -1.71
C THR A 35 6.91 -8.02 -2.20
N ASP A 36 5.88 -8.15 -1.36
CA ASP A 36 4.61 -8.76 -1.76
C ASP A 36 3.96 -7.97 -2.90
N LEU A 37 3.99 -6.64 -2.82
CA LEU A 37 3.44 -5.76 -3.85
C LEU A 37 4.18 -5.96 -5.18
N THR A 38 5.51 -5.96 -5.17
CA THR A 38 6.33 -6.18 -6.37
C THR A 38 6.05 -7.55 -6.99
N GLU A 39 5.95 -8.61 -6.19
CA GLU A 39 5.62 -9.95 -6.69
C GLU A 39 4.20 -10.03 -7.27
N LEU A 40 3.24 -9.33 -6.66
CA LEU A 40 1.87 -9.25 -7.14
C LEU A 40 1.80 -8.52 -8.50
N LEU A 41 2.52 -7.41 -8.64
CA LEU A 41 2.64 -6.67 -9.90
C LEU A 41 3.39 -7.44 -10.99
N ARG A 42 4.44 -8.17 -10.61
CA ARG A 42 5.17 -9.07 -11.51
C ARG A 42 4.26 -10.15 -12.09
N ARG A 43 3.40 -10.75 -11.27
CA ARG A 43 2.40 -11.74 -11.73
C ARG A 43 1.36 -11.12 -12.67
N ALA A 44 1.10 -9.82 -12.55
CA ALA A 44 0.24 -9.07 -13.47
C ALA A 44 0.93 -8.60 -14.76
N GLY A 45 2.24 -8.87 -14.91
CA GLY A 45 3.01 -8.52 -16.10
C GLY A 45 3.80 -7.21 -16.02
N PHE A 46 3.88 -6.59 -14.84
CA PHE A 46 4.72 -5.42 -14.60
C PHE A 46 6.08 -5.89 -14.08
N GLY A 47 7.11 -5.86 -14.91
CA GLY A 47 8.47 -6.30 -14.52
C GLY A 47 9.08 -5.40 -13.44
N GLU A 48 10.00 -5.94 -12.64
CA GLU A 48 10.68 -5.21 -11.54
C GLU A 48 11.40 -3.94 -12.02
N SER A 49 11.88 -3.92 -13.25
CA SER A 49 12.55 -2.77 -13.86
C SER A 49 11.61 -1.64 -14.29
N ASP A 50 10.31 -1.92 -14.39
CA ASP A 50 9.30 -1.04 -15.00
C ASP A 50 8.40 -0.37 -13.94
N VAL A 51 8.52 -0.76 -12.67
CA VAL A 51 7.72 -0.23 -11.57
C VAL A 51 8.60 0.44 -10.53
N THR A 52 8.56 1.76 -10.50
CA THR A 52 9.05 2.54 -9.36
C THR A 52 7.88 2.78 -8.41
N LEU A 53 7.91 2.18 -7.22
CA LEU A 53 6.82 2.29 -6.24
C LEU A 53 6.59 3.73 -5.74
N ASP A 54 7.62 4.57 -5.82
CA ASP A 54 7.57 5.98 -5.47
C ASP A 54 7.14 6.89 -6.62
N ASP A 55 6.91 6.36 -7.83
CA ASP A 55 6.47 7.16 -8.97
C ASP A 55 4.94 7.40 -8.88
N PRO A 56 4.50 8.65 -8.62
CA PRO A 56 3.08 8.97 -8.50
C PRO A 56 2.31 8.84 -9.83
N HIS A 57 3.01 8.74 -10.97
CA HIS A 57 2.38 8.47 -12.27
C HIS A 57 2.07 6.98 -12.46
N LEU A 58 2.76 6.10 -11.73
CA LEU A 58 2.56 4.65 -11.78
C LEU A 58 1.71 4.14 -10.62
N VAL A 59 2.00 4.62 -9.40
CA VAL A 59 1.40 4.12 -8.16
C VAL A 59 0.71 5.25 -7.40
N GLU A 60 -0.59 5.11 -7.22
CA GLU A 60 -1.38 5.96 -6.32
C GLU A 60 -1.51 5.28 -4.95
N TRP A 61 -0.88 5.88 -3.94
CA TRP A 61 -1.01 5.45 -2.54
C TRP A 61 -2.19 6.16 -1.88
N ARG A 62 -3.20 5.40 -1.43
CA ARG A 62 -4.36 5.92 -0.71
C ARG A 62 -4.21 5.72 0.79
N GLY A 63 -4.49 6.75 1.57
CA GLY A 63 -4.39 6.71 3.03
C GLY A 63 -2.93 6.85 3.47
N ALA A 64 -2.38 5.80 4.09
CA ALA A 64 -1.00 5.82 4.54
C ALA A 64 -0.02 5.83 3.35
N GLY A 65 1.13 6.50 3.53
CA GLY A 65 2.17 6.61 2.51
C GLY A 65 2.78 5.26 2.09
N PRO A 66 3.73 5.28 1.14
CA PRO A 66 4.51 4.10 0.78
C PRO A 66 5.19 3.49 2.02
N HIS A 67 5.42 2.17 1.98
CA HIS A 67 6.04 1.37 3.05
C HIS A 67 5.23 1.20 4.35
N VAL A 68 4.06 1.84 4.48
CA VAL A 68 3.17 1.64 5.62
C VAL A 68 2.12 0.58 5.27
N TRP A 69 2.25 -0.59 5.89
CA TRP A 69 1.46 -1.79 5.57
C TRP A 69 0.49 -2.22 6.67
N HIS A 70 0.64 -1.67 7.86
CA HIS A 70 -0.25 -1.91 8.98
C HIS A 70 -0.81 -0.58 9.45
N THR A 71 -2.03 -0.61 9.99
CA THR A 71 -2.47 0.49 10.83
C THR A 71 -1.53 0.44 12.04
N THR A 72 -0.65 1.43 12.21
CA THR A 72 -0.12 1.71 13.54
C THR A 72 -1.37 1.98 14.36
N GLY A 73 -1.79 0.99 15.16
CA GLY A 73 -2.84 1.20 16.16
C GLY A 73 -2.44 2.42 16.99
N PRO A 74 -3.40 3.12 17.63
CA PRO A 74 -3.05 4.26 18.47
C PRO A 74 -1.88 3.84 19.36
N ILE A 75 -0.76 4.56 19.23
CA ILE A 75 0.30 4.55 20.22
C ILE A 75 -0.38 5.02 21.51
N GLU A 76 -0.97 4.08 22.25
CA GLU A 76 -1.22 4.26 23.67
C GLU A 76 0.18 4.42 24.26
N HIS A 77 0.66 5.67 24.26
CA HIS A 77 1.58 6.13 25.26
C HIS A 77 0.97 5.68 26.57
N GLN A 78 1.56 4.64 27.14
CA GLN A 78 1.24 4.09 28.43
C GLN A 78 1.28 5.28 29.40
N HIS A 79 0.12 5.85 29.67
CA HIS A 79 -0.04 6.87 30.67
C HIS A 79 0.42 6.24 31.98
N GLY A 80 1.35 6.91 32.65
CA GLY A 80 2.05 6.40 33.80
C GLY A 80 1.11 5.71 34.78
N ARG A 81 1.40 4.45 35.11
CA ARG A 81 1.15 3.98 36.46
C ARG A 81 2.29 4.48 37.32
N GLU A 82 2.13 5.68 37.84
CA GLU A 82 2.83 6.13 39.04
C GLU A 82 1.78 6.16 40.18
N ASP A 83 1.42 4.96 40.62
CA ASP A 83 0.88 4.72 41.95
C ASP A 83 2.05 4.29 42.84
N THR A 84 2.65 5.24 43.58
CA THR A 84 3.30 5.07 44.91
C THR A 84 3.82 6.41 45.40
#